data_AF-A0A7Z9VZV7-F1
#
_entry.id   AF-A0A7Z9VZV7-F1
#
_cell.length_a   1.000
_cell.length_b   1.000
_cell.length_c   1.000
_cell.angle_alpha   90.00
_cell.angle_beta   90.00
_cell.angle_gamma   90.00
#
_symmetry.space_group_name_H-M   'P 1'
#
loop_
_entity.id
_entity.type
_entity.pdbx_description
1 polymer ?
#
loop_
_entity_poly.entity_id
_entity_poly.type
_entity_poly.pdbx_seq_one_letter_code
_entity_poly.pdbx_strand_id
1 'polypeptide(L)' 'MISIDDPQTNKEFAESLHADFPLLSDPGKGVASAYGVINDERPVPFRWTFIIGPDGKILKIDKEVQ' A
#
# COMPACT_ATOMS: atom_id res chain seq x y z
N MET A 1 -5.54 0.27 -2.68
CA MET A 1 -4.35 1.05 -2.25
C MET A 1 -4.00 0.65 -0.82
N ILE A 2 -2.74 0.79 -0.40
CA ILE A 2 -2.29 0.50 0.97
C ILE A 2 -1.52 1.70 1.53
N SER A 3 -1.72 2.00 2.81
CA SER A 3 -0.94 2.98 3.57
C SER A 3 -0.65 2.45 4.98
N ILE A 4 0.22 3.15 5.72
CA ILE A 4 0.51 2.86 7.13
C ILE A 4 -0.30 3.77 8.08
N ASP A 5 -1.31 4.48 7.55
CA ASP A 5 -2.19 5.34 8.34
C ASP A 5 -3.21 4.49 9.09
N ASP A 6 -3.76 5.04 10.17
CA ASP A 6 -4.80 4.38 10.95
C ASP A 6 -6.12 4.26 10.16
N PRO A 7 -7.05 3.38 10.58
CA PRO A 7 -8.28 3.14 9.83
C PRO A 7 -9.18 4.37 9.68
N GLN A 8 -9.17 5.30 10.63
CA GLN A 8 -9.98 6.51 10.55
C GLN A 8 -9.43 7.45 9.48
N THR A 9 -8.12 7.72 9.51
CA THR A 9 -7.45 8.55 8.49
C THR A 9 -7.66 7.98 7.09
N ASN A 10 -7.52 6.67 6.91
CA ASN A 10 -7.76 6.03 5.60
C ASN A 10 -9.20 6.12 5.13
N LYS A 11 -10.16 6.02 6.06
CA LYS A 11 -11.57 6.18 5.74
C LYS A 11 -11.88 7.60 5.27
N GLU A 12 -11.42 8.61 5.99
CA GLU A 12 -11.59 10.02 5.62
C GLU A 12 -10.96 10.31 4.25
N PHE A 13 -9.78 9.75 3.98
CA PHE A 13 -9.11 9.86 2.69
C PHE A 13 -9.92 9.21 1.55
N ALA A 14 -10.40 7.98 1.76
CA ALA A 14 -11.24 7.28 0.79
C ALA A 14 -12.53 8.05 0.48
N GLU A 15 -13.18 8.62 1.50
CA GLU A 15 -14.38 9.45 1.35
C GLU A 15 -14.08 10.73 0.58
N SER A 16 -12.97 11.41 0.88
CA SER A 16 -12.57 12.66 0.22
C SER A 16 -12.28 12.49 -1.28
N LEU A 17 -11.80 11.31 -1.68
CA LEU A 17 -11.50 10.97 -3.07
C LEU A 17 -12.66 10.25 -3.78
N HIS A 18 -13.75 9.96 -3.07
CA HIS A 18 -14.82 9.09 -3.55
C HIS A 18 -14.30 7.75 -4.10
N ALA A 19 -13.33 7.16 -3.40
CA ALA A 19 -12.70 5.92 -3.84
C ALA A 19 -13.72 4.77 -3.90
N ASP A 20 -13.74 4.07 -5.03
CA ASP A 20 -14.64 2.94 -5.31
C ASP A 20 -13.96 1.57 -5.14
N PHE A 21 -12.76 1.56 -4.56
CA PHE A 21 -11.95 0.37 -4.30
C PHE A 21 -11.49 0.33 -2.83
N PRO A 22 -11.16 -0.86 -2.29
CA PRO A 22 -10.71 -0.98 -0.91
C PRO A 22 -9.33 -0.34 -0.68
N LEU A 23 -9.22 0.37 0.45
CA LEU A 23 -7.97 0.88 1.01
C LEU A 23 -7.59 0.08 2.25
N LEU A 24 -6.39 -0.51 2.25
CA LEU A 24 -5.85 -1.23 3.39
C LEU A 24 -5.08 -0.28 4.32
N SER A 25 -5.48 -0.23 5.58
CA SER A 25 -4.77 0.44 6.68
C SER A 25 -3.81 -0.57 7.34
N ASP A 26 -2.51 -0.29 7.30
CA ASP A 26 -1.43 -1.12 7.88
C ASP A 26 -0.59 -0.33 8.93
N PRO A 27 -1.19 0.15 10.04
CA PRO A 27 -0.47 0.94 11.05
C PRO A 27 0.63 0.14 11.76
N GLY A 28 0.52 -1.19 11.78
CA GLY A 28 1.56 -2.10 12.27
C GLY A 28 2.73 -2.30 11.29
N LYS A 29 2.64 -1.77 10.06
CA LYS A 29 3.63 -1.89 8.98
C LYS A 29 3.96 -3.33 8.60
N GLY A 30 3.11 -4.30 8.93
CA GLY A 30 3.39 -5.71 8.74
C GLY A 30 3.38 -6.08 7.25
N VAL A 31 2.38 -5.57 6.52
CA VAL A 31 2.25 -5.79 5.07
C VAL A 31 3.31 -4.98 4.33
N ALA A 32 3.52 -3.72 4.71
CA ALA A 32 4.57 -2.88 4.13
C ALA A 32 5.96 -3.51 4.28
N SER A 33 6.26 -4.11 5.43
CA SER A 33 7.52 -4.84 5.67
C SER A 33 7.60 -6.09 4.80
N ALA A 34 6.54 -6.90 4.77
CA ALA A 34 6.51 -8.15 4.01
C ALA A 34 6.72 -7.94 2.50
N TYR A 35 6.23 -6.82 1.96
CA TYR A 35 6.40 -6.44 0.56
C TYR A 35 7.72 -5.69 0.29
N GLY A 36 8.55 -5.47 1.32
CA GLY A 36 9.85 -4.82 1.19
C GLY A 36 9.78 -3.36 0.74
N VAL A 37 8.65 -2.69 0.98
CA VAL A 37 8.46 -1.28 0.61
C VAL A 37 8.87 -0.32 1.72
N ILE A 38 9.26 -0.82 2.89
CA ILE A 38 9.88 -0.04 3.96
C ILE A 38 11.23 -0.63 4.31
N ASN A 39 12.15 0.20 4.79
CA ASN A 39 13.45 -0.22 5.29
C ASN A 39 13.86 0.66 6.48
N ASP A 40 14.96 0.30 7.15
CA ASP A 40 15.43 1.00 8.36
C ASP A 40 15.74 2.48 8.12
N GLU A 41 16.12 2.84 6.89
CA GLU A 41 16.44 4.22 6.50
C GLU A 41 15.18 5.05 6.16
N ARG A 42 14.08 4.39 5.81
CA ARG A 42 12.83 5.02 5.36
C ARG A 42 11.62 4.36 6.04
N PRO A 43 11.09 4.99 7.12
CA PRO A 43 9.99 4.43 7.90
C PRO A 43 8.60 4.57 7.25
N VAL A 44 8.56 5.05 5.99
CA VAL A 44 7.35 5.25 5.18
C VAL A 44 7.47 4.48 3.87
N PRO A 45 6.38 3.87 3.37
CA PRO A 45 6.45 2.99 2.21
C PRO A 45 6.89 3.71 0.94
N PHE A 46 7.70 3.04 0.11
CA PHE A 46 7.93 3.43 -1.28
C PHE A 46 6.64 3.29 -2.09
N ARG A 47 6.42 4.19 -3.06
CA ARG A 47 5.29 4.13 -3.97
C ARG A 47 5.55 3.12 -5.08
N TRP A 48 5.23 1.87 -4.84
CA TRP A 48 5.34 0.81 -5.84
C TRP A 48 3.97 0.21 -6.16
N THR A 49 3.80 -0.25 -7.40
CA THR A 49 2.61 -0.98 -7.84
C THR A 49 2.95 -2.44 -8.04
N PHE A 50 2.27 -3.33 -7.32
CA PHE A 50 2.40 -4.78 -7.47
C PHE A 50 1.25 -5.31 -8.33
N ILE A 51 1.57 -5.98 -9.43
CA ILE A 51 0.60 -6.64 -10.29
C ILE A 51 0.60 -8.12 -9.92
N ILE A 52 -0.50 -8.59 -9.34
CA ILE A 52 -0.64 -9.95 -8.81
C ILE A 52 -1.62 -10.73 -9.70
N GLY A 53 -1.19 -11.90 -10.17
CA GLY A 53 -2.01 -12.79 -10.98
C GLY A 53 -3.11 -13.47 -10.16
N PRO A 54 -4.11 -14.07 -10.84
CA PRO A 54 -5.22 -14.77 -10.16
C PRO A 54 -4.77 -15.98 -9.33
N ASP A 55 -3.54 -16.48 -9.56
CA ASP A 55 -2.90 -17.54 -8.78
C ASP A 55 -2.11 -17.01 -7.55
N GLY A 56 -2.19 -15.71 -7.29
CA GLY A 56 -1.50 -15.05 -6.19
C GLY A 56 -0.03 -14.74 -6.43
N LYS A 57 0.51 -15.01 -7.63
CA LYS A 57 1.92 -14.69 -7.94
C LYS A 57 2.10 -13.24 -8.38
N ILE A 58 3.21 -12.63 -7.97
CA ILE A 58 3.60 -11.30 -8.47
C ILE A 58 4.08 -11.47 -9.91
N LEU A 59 3.38 -10.82 -10.84
CA LEU A 59 3.71 -10.82 -12.27
C LEU A 59 4.67 -9.68 -12.62
N LYS A 60 4.50 -8.52 -11.99
CA LYS A 60 5.36 -7.33 -12.19
C LYS A 60 5.36 -6.47 -10.92
N ILE A 61 6.49 -5.84 -10.64
CA ILE A 61 6.62 -4.76 -9.66
C ILE A 61 7.00 -3.50 -10.43
N ASP A 62 6.14 -2.50 -10.40
CA ASP A 62 6.41 -1.19 -10.98
C ASP A 62 6.92 -0.24 -9.90
N LYS A 63 8.16 0.22 -10.06
CA LYS A 63 8.84 1.11 -9.09
C LYS A 63 8.98 2.54 -9.61
N GLU A 64 8.63 2.77 -10.87
CA GLU A 64 8.83 4.05 -11.56
C GLU A 64 7.53 4.86 -11.59
N VAL A 65 6.85 4.93 -10.44
CA VAL A 65 5.64 5.73 -10.27
C VAL A 65 6.08 7.18 -9.95
N GLN A 66 5.70 8.14 -10.79
CA GLN A 66 5.98 9.57 -10.56
C GLN A 66 5.14 10.16 -9.42
#